data_AF-A0A1Q3PGX6-F1
#
_entry.id   AF-A0A1Q3PGX6-F1
#
_cell.length_a   1.000
_cell.length_b   1.000
_cell.length_c   1.000
_cell.angle_alpha   90.00
_cell.angle_beta   90.00
_cell.angle_gamma   90.00
#
_symmetry.space_group_name_H-M   'P 1'
#
loop_
_entity.id
_entity.type
_entity.pdbx_description
1 polymer ?
#
loop_
_entity_poly.entity_id
_entity_poly.type
_entity_poly.pdbx_seq_one_letter_code
_entity_poly.pdbx_strand_id
1 'polypeptide(L)'
;MATNSKISEILSIIYEKVEKFANINEKIATQTTLLSLNANIEAARSGEHGKGFAVVADEVKTLAKNSSTTAKAFRQEVMEVLEKAKVISGDLEERSDSMEYLRLSEMCKTLVQLIVRNLYERTADVRWWATDTSLVDAITNPTEHNINFARDRLGIINSFYSVYLNLVLVDKTGKVVATSNKNRFPELKNADLSHVEWVKDAFNTKSGTEYITVDIYNDKYHENQLVSVYATAIRENGKSNGEVIGALGVFFDWEHQSKIIVEDEPSLNRDEWHKTEVMLLDNKYRIIASSTKKNLLQEFKLNHGNNTFGHYVDNNKIIAYAKTLGYQEYDGLGWYAVIAQNI
;
A
#
# COMPACT_ATOMS: atom_id res chain seq x y z
N MET A 1 -3.37 -17.07 8.17
CA MET A 1 -4.15 -18.30 7.90
C MET A 1 -3.46 -19.63 8.29
N ALA A 2 -2.25 -19.96 7.81
CA ALA A 2 -1.64 -21.29 8.07
C ALA A 2 -1.37 -21.64 9.55
N THR A 3 -1.06 -20.64 10.40
CA THR A 3 -0.78 -20.86 11.84
C THR A 3 -2.05 -21.13 12.64
N ASN A 4 -3.15 -20.42 12.35
CA ASN A 4 -4.42 -20.60 13.07
C ASN A 4 -5.13 -21.90 12.69
N SER A 5 -5.01 -22.33 11.42
CA SER A 5 -5.46 -23.67 11.01
C SER A 5 -4.78 -24.77 11.85
N LYS A 6 -3.49 -24.61 12.17
CA LYS A 6 -2.77 -25.56 13.02
C LYS A 6 -3.22 -25.49 14.49
N ILE A 7 -3.54 -24.30 15.00
CA ILE A 7 -4.06 -24.15 16.37
C ILE A 7 -5.42 -24.85 16.50
N SER A 8 -6.34 -24.62 15.56
CA SER A 8 -7.65 -25.27 15.54
C SER A 8 -7.53 -26.81 15.44
N GLU A 9 -6.62 -27.29 14.58
CA GLU A 9 -6.32 -28.72 14.45
C GLU A 9 -5.79 -29.31 15.77
N ILE A 10 -4.83 -28.64 16.42
CA ILE A 10 -4.29 -29.07 17.72
C ILE A 10 -5.38 -29.09 18.80
N LEU A 11 -6.24 -28.07 18.86
CA LEU A 11 -7.36 -28.03 19.82
C LEU A 11 -8.32 -29.20 19.60
N SER A 12 -8.64 -29.53 18.35
CA SER A 12 -9.46 -30.70 18.00
C SER A 12 -8.82 -32.01 18.45
N ILE A 13 -7.52 -32.19 18.21
CA ILE A 13 -6.78 -33.39 18.63
C ILE A 13 -6.77 -33.53 20.16
N ILE A 14 -6.58 -32.43 20.90
CA ILE A 14 -6.60 -32.46 22.36
C ILE A 14 -8.00 -32.83 22.87
N TYR A 15 -9.04 -32.25 22.28
CA TYR A 15 -10.44 -32.57 22.59
C TYR A 15 -10.71 -34.08 22.49
N GLU A 16 -10.40 -34.69 21.35
CA GLU A 16 -10.61 -36.12 21.10
C GLU A 16 -9.84 -37.00 22.10
N LYS A 17 -8.60 -36.63 22.42
CA LYS A 17 -7.76 -37.37 23.38
C LYS A 17 -8.33 -37.32 24.80
N VAL A 18 -8.80 -36.16 25.23
CA VAL A 18 -9.38 -35.96 26.57
C VAL A 18 -10.67 -36.75 26.71
N GLU A 19 -11.52 -36.73 25.68
CA GLU A 19 -12.77 -37.52 25.66
C GLU A 19 -12.48 -39.03 25.72
N LYS A 20 -11.53 -39.50 24.91
CA LYS A 20 -11.10 -40.91 24.93
C LYS A 20 -10.55 -41.31 26.30
N PHE A 21 -9.74 -40.48 26.92
CA PHE A 21 -9.14 -40.75 28.24
C PHE A 21 -10.21 -40.78 29.34
N ALA A 22 -11.15 -39.83 29.34
CA ALA A 22 -12.27 -39.80 30.27
C ALA A 22 -13.14 -41.07 30.15
N ASN A 23 -13.44 -41.49 28.92
CA ASN A 23 -14.21 -42.71 28.66
C ASN A 23 -13.50 -43.98 29.14
N ILE A 24 -12.17 -44.06 28.97
CA ILE A 24 -11.38 -45.20 29.48
C ILE A 24 -11.40 -45.23 31.01
N ASN A 25 -11.18 -44.09 31.67
CA ASN A 25 -11.20 -44.02 33.13
C ASN A 25 -12.57 -44.33 33.72
N GLU A 26 -13.66 -43.88 33.07
CA GLU A 26 -15.01 -44.21 33.52
C GLU A 26 -15.30 -45.71 33.43
N LYS A 27 -14.83 -46.37 32.35
CA LYS A 27 -14.91 -47.84 32.22
C LYS A 27 -14.11 -48.54 33.32
N ILE A 28 -12.87 -48.12 33.58
CA ILE A 28 -12.02 -48.69 34.63
C ILE A 28 -12.69 -48.52 36.00
N ALA A 29 -13.16 -47.32 36.34
CA ALA A 29 -13.82 -47.06 37.62
C ALA A 29 -15.09 -47.91 37.80
N THR A 30 -15.87 -48.09 36.73
CA THR A 30 -17.08 -48.93 36.75
C THR A 30 -16.72 -50.41 36.98
N GLN A 31 -15.72 -50.92 36.25
CA GLN A 31 -15.23 -52.29 36.43
C GLN A 31 -14.68 -52.52 37.84
N THR A 32 -13.89 -51.59 38.37
CA THR A 32 -13.36 -51.66 39.74
C THR A 32 -14.48 -51.62 40.78
N THR A 33 -15.54 -50.85 40.54
CA THR A 33 -16.74 -50.81 41.39
C THR A 33 -17.49 -52.14 41.38
N LEU A 34 -17.58 -52.80 40.23
CA LEU A 34 -18.19 -54.14 40.12
C LEU A 34 -17.32 -55.21 40.79
N LEU A 35 -16.00 -55.14 40.64
CA LEU A 35 -15.06 -56.04 41.31
C LEU A 35 -15.12 -55.93 42.83
N SER A 36 -15.16 -54.70 43.35
CA SER A 36 -15.32 -54.49 44.80
C SER A 36 -16.68 -54.93 45.31
N LEU A 37 -17.75 -54.75 44.53
CA LEU A 37 -19.06 -55.27 44.86
C LEU A 37 -19.05 -56.81 44.95
N ASN A 38 -18.44 -57.49 43.97
CA ASN A 38 -18.31 -58.95 43.97
C ASN A 38 -17.47 -59.43 45.17
N ALA A 39 -16.39 -58.73 45.49
CA ALA A 39 -15.57 -59.02 46.66
C ALA A 39 -16.34 -58.84 47.98
N ASN A 40 -17.18 -57.81 48.08
CA ASN A 40 -18.07 -57.59 49.22
C ASN A 40 -19.11 -58.71 49.37
N ILE A 41 -19.68 -59.21 48.27
CA ILE A 41 -20.61 -60.34 48.30
C ILE A 41 -19.93 -61.60 48.83
N GLU A 42 -18.72 -61.91 48.36
CA GLU A 42 -17.98 -63.10 48.79
C GLU A 42 -17.46 -62.98 50.23
N ALA A 43 -17.07 -61.77 50.64
CA ALA A 43 -16.73 -61.46 52.03
C ALA A 43 -17.93 -61.69 52.98
N ALA A 44 -19.12 -61.23 52.60
CA ALA A 44 -20.35 -61.49 53.35
C ALA A 44 -20.69 -62.98 53.41
N ARG A 45 -20.49 -63.71 52.31
CA ARG A 45 -20.69 -65.17 52.21
C ARG A 45 -19.74 -65.96 53.13
N SER A 46 -18.53 -65.45 53.34
CA SER A 46 -17.50 -66.07 54.19
C SER A 46 -17.69 -65.80 55.69
N GLY A 47 -18.73 -65.06 56.09
CA GLY A 47 -19.07 -64.81 57.49
C GLY A 47 -17.95 -64.11 58.28
N GLU A 48 -17.63 -64.61 59.48
CA GLU A 48 -16.59 -64.03 60.36
C GLU A 48 -15.21 -63.95 59.69
N HIS A 49 -14.86 -64.92 58.82
CA HIS A 49 -13.57 -64.96 58.13
C HIS A 49 -13.46 -63.91 56.99
N GLY A 50 -14.57 -63.35 56.53
CA GLY A 50 -14.62 -62.37 55.44
C GLY A 50 -14.56 -60.91 55.90
N LYS A 51 -14.63 -60.61 57.20
CA LYS A 51 -14.70 -59.23 57.72
C LYS A 51 -13.55 -58.33 57.26
N GLY A 52 -12.31 -58.85 57.24
CA GLY A 52 -11.15 -58.10 56.74
C GLY A 52 -11.21 -57.83 55.24
N PHE A 53 -11.73 -58.77 54.45
CA PHE A 53 -11.91 -58.60 53.01
C PHE A 53 -13.01 -57.59 52.66
N ALA A 54 -14.08 -57.50 53.46
CA ALA A 54 -15.14 -56.51 53.29
C ALA A 54 -14.61 -55.07 53.41
N VAL A 55 -13.74 -54.80 54.40
CA VAL A 55 -13.12 -53.47 54.57
C VAL A 55 -12.28 -53.09 53.35
N VAL A 56 -11.48 -54.02 52.82
CA VAL A 56 -10.67 -53.78 51.62
C VAL A 56 -11.56 -53.54 50.40
N ALA A 57 -12.65 -54.30 50.25
CA ALA A 57 -13.59 -54.13 49.16
C ALA A 57 -14.28 -52.75 49.20
N ASP A 58 -14.70 -52.27 50.37
CA ASP A 58 -15.27 -50.92 50.51
C ASP A 58 -14.25 -49.81 50.24
N GLU A 59 -12.99 -49.98 50.62
CA GLU A 59 -11.91 -49.05 50.29
C GLU A 59 -11.67 -48.99 48.77
N VAL A 60 -11.63 -50.15 48.09
CA VAL A 60 -11.49 -50.24 46.62
C VAL A 60 -12.69 -49.59 45.91
N LYS A 61 -13.91 -49.78 46.42
CA LYS A 61 -15.12 -49.12 45.90
C LYS A 61 -15.03 -47.60 46.04
N THR A 62 -14.57 -47.12 47.19
CA THR A 62 -14.40 -45.70 47.48
C THR A 62 -13.32 -45.10 46.58
N LEU A 63 -12.19 -45.79 46.41
CA LEU A 63 -11.12 -45.39 45.49
C LEU A 63 -11.60 -45.30 44.04
N ALA A 64 -12.39 -46.28 43.58
CA ALA A 64 -12.98 -46.27 42.23
C ALA A 64 -13.93 -45.08 42.02
N LYS A 65 -14.79 -44.78 43.02
CA LYS A 65 -15.69 -43.62 42.97
C LYS A 65 -14.93 -42.30 42.96
N ASN A 66 -13.91 -42.17 43.80
CA ASN A 66 -13.04 -40.98 43.84
C ASN A 66 -12.31 -40.80 42.50
N SER A 67 -11.75 -41.88 41.93
CA SER A 67 -11.11 -41.87 40.61
C SER A 67 -12.07 -41.41 39.50
N SER A 68 -13.31 -41.92 39.47
CA SER A 68 -14.34 -41.47 38.52
C SER A 68 -14.65 -39.98 38.67
N THR A 69 -14.77 -39.50 39.90
CA THR A 69 -15.08 -38.09 40.20
C THR A 69 -13.93 -37.18 39.76
N THR A 70 -12.69 -37.54 40.09
CA THR A 70 -11.48 -36.80 39.66
C THR A 70 -11.35 -36.78 38.14
N ALA A 71 -11.62 -37.89 37.46
CA ALA A 71 -11.58 -37.93 36.00
C ALA A 71 -12.65 -37.03 35.36
N LYS A 72 -13.85 -36.93 35.95
CA LYS A 72 -14.92 -36.03 35.49
C LYS A 72 -14.55 -34.56 35.73
N ALA A 73 -13.98 -34.23 36.89
CA ALA A 73 -13.50 -32.89 37.20
C ALA A 73 -12.36 -32.47 36.26
N PHE A 74 -11.37 -33.35 36.04
CA PHE A 74 -10.29 -33.11 35.07
C PHE A 74 -10.83 -32.88 33.66
N ARG A 75 -11.77 -33.70 33.19
CA ARG A 75 -12.42 -33.50 31.88
C ARG A 75 -13.07 -32.12 31.82
N GLN A 76 -13.82 -31.73 32.84
CA GLN A 76 -14.49 -30.42 32.89
C GLN A 76 -13.48 -29.26 32.84
N GLU A 77 -12.43 -29.34 33.64
CA GLU A 77 -11.37 -28.31 33.70
C GLU A 77 -10.66 -28.18 32.35
N VAL A 78 -10.30 -29.29 31.71
CA VAL A 78 -9.66 -29.27 30.39
C VAL A 78 -10.60 -28.72 29.32
N MET A 79 -11.88 -29.07 29.35
CA MET A 79 -12.88 -28.54 28.42
C MET A 79 -13.05 -27.02 28.56
N GLU A 80 -13.03 -26.50 29.78
CA GLU A 80 -13.07 -25.06 30.04
C GLU A 80 -11.83 -24.34 29.48
N VAL A 81 -10.64 -24.94 29.64
CA VAL A 81 -9.39 -24.41 29.08
C VAL A 81 -9.42 -24.43 27.54
N LEU A 82 -9.92 -25.50 26.93
CA LEU A 82 -10.05 -25.61 25.47
C LEU A 82 -11.00 -24.55 24.88
N GLU A 83 -12.12 -24.28 25.55
CA GLU A 83 -13.05 -23.24 25.11
C GLU A 83 -12.42 -21.85 25.19
N LYS A 84 -11.72 -21.54 26.30
CA LYS A 84 -10.96 -20.28 26.43
C LYS A 84 -9.89 -20.16 25.35
N ALA A 85 -9.18 -21.24 25.04
CA ALA A 85 -8.15 -21.24 24.00
C ALA A 85 -8.74 -20.97 22.60
N LYS A 86 -9.96 -21.48 22.33
CA LYS A 86 -10.66 -21.22 21.06
C LYS A 86 -11.06 -19.76 20.91
N VAL A 87 -11.59 -19.13 21.96
CA VAL A 87 -11.92 -17.70 21.96
C VAL A 87 -10.67 -16.84 21.72
N ILE A 88 -9.59 -17.12 22.46
CA ILE A 88 -8.31 -16.41 22.30
C ILE A 88 -7.75 -16.57 20.88
N SER A 89 -7.88 -17.76 20.28
CA SER A 89 -7.45 -18.00 18.91
C SER A 89 -8.25 -17.18 17.90
N GLY A 90 -9.55 -17.00 18.10
CA GLY A 90 -10.41 -16.15 17.26
C GLY A 90 -10.03 -14.67 17.40
N ASP A 91 -9.89 -14.18 18.63
CA ASP A 91 -9.47 -12.80 18.90
C ASP A 91 -8.09 -12.47 18.28
N LEU A 92 -7.17 -13.45 18.28
CA LEU A 92 -5.86 -13.31 17.68
C LEU A 92 -5.94 -13.23 16.15
N GLU A 93 -6.88 -13.94 15.53
CA GLU A 93 -7.13 -13.89 14.08
C GLU A 93 -7.62 -12.52 13.65
N GLU A 94 -8.68 -12.00 14.29
CA GLU A 94 -9.22 -10.68 13.98
C GLU A 94 -8.17 -9.57 14.15
N ARG A 95 -7.34 -9.68 15.20
CA ARG A 95 -6.22 -8.76 15.43
C ARG A 95 -5.12 -8.90 14.37
N SER A 96 -4.80 -10.12 13.95
CA SER A 96 -3.80 -10.35 12.91
C SER A 96 -4.23 -9.74 11.58
N ASP A 97 -5.48 -9.96 11.18
CA ASP A 97 -6.03 -9.42 9.94
C ASP A 97 -6.09 -7.89 9.98
N SER A 98 -6.54 -7.33 11.12
CA SER A 98 -6.55 -5.87 11.33
C SER A 98 -5.16 -5.25 11.23
N MET A 99 -4.12 -5.93 11.73
CA MET A 99 -2.73 -5.48 11.61
C MET A 99 -2.24 -5.52 10.17
N GLU A 100 -2.58 -6.57 9.41
CA GLU A 100 -2.23 -6.66 7.98
C GLU A 100 -2.85 -5.50 7.19
N TYR A 101 -4.14 -5.22 7.44
CA TYR A 101 -4.86 -4.18 6.71
C TYR A 101 -4.33 -2.78 7.05
N LEU A 102 -4.03 -2.54 8.32
CA LEU A 102 -3.40 -1.30 8.77
C LEU A 102 -2.01 -1.14 8.17
N ARG A 103 -1.19 -2.20 8.12
CA ARG A 103 0.14 -2.17 7.50
C ARG A 103 0.08 -1.79 6.03
N LEU A 104 -0.84 -2.36 5.26
CA LEU A 104 -1.04 -1.98 3.84
C LEU A 104 -1.46 -0.51 3.71
N SER A 105 -2.35 -0.05 4.59
CA SER A 105 -2.81 1.35 4.61
C SER A 105 -1.65 2.33 4.89
N GLU A 106 -0.84 2.06 5.92
CA GLU A 106 0.35 2.86 6.24
C GLU A 106 1.42 2.82 5.13
N MET A 107 1.52 1.70 4.41
CA MET A 107 2.36 1.62 3.22
C MET A 107 1.86 2.56 2.11
N CYS A 108 0.55 2.56 1.80
CA CYS A 108 -0.02 3.54 0.86
C CYS A 108 0.34 4.97 1.26
N LYS A 109 0.22 5.29 2.55
CA LYS A 109 0.55 6.63 3.06
C LYS A 109 2.01 6.98 2.82
N THR A 110 2.94 6.06 3.08
CA THR A 110 4.36 6.28 2.78
C THR A 110 4.59 6.53 1.29
N LEU A 111 4.06 5.66 0.42
CA LEU A 111 4.25 5.75 -1.03
C LEU A 111 3.74 7.06 -1.61
N VAL A 112 2.53 7.48 -1.21
CA VAL A 112 1.94 8.72 -1.72
C VAL A 112 2.66 9.97 -1.18
N GLN A 113 3.31 9.88 -0.02
CA GLN A 113 4.10 10.98 0.53
C GLN A 113 5.47 11.14 -0.14
N LEU A 114 6.11 10.02 -0.51
CA LEU A 114 7.36 10.05 -1.29
C LEU A 114 7.18 10.83 -2.59
N ILE A 115 6.05 10.61 -3.28
CA ILE A 115 5.81 11.29 -4.55
C ILE A 115 5.53 12.79 -4.38
N VAL A 116 4.72 13.19 -3.38
CA VAL A 116 4.44 14.62 -3.14
C VAL A 116 5.72 15.40 -2.88
N ARG A 117 6.64 14.83 -2.09
CA ARG A 117 7.93 15.45 -1.81
C ARG A 117 8.78 15.59 -3.08
N ASN A 118 8.78 14.59 -3.95
CA ASN A 118 9.51 14.64 -5.21
C ASN A 118 8.98 15.73 -6.15
N LEU A 119 7.65 15.88 -6.21
CA LEU A 119 6.94 16.85 -7.04
C LEU A 119 7.10 18.30 -6.54
N TYR A 120 7.22 18.51 -5.23
CA TYR A 120 7.33 19.83 -4.62
C TYR A 120 8.47 20.68 -5.22
N GLU A 121 9.67 20.11 -5.33
CA GLU A 121 10.85 20.81 -5.83
C GLU A 121 10.67 21.33 -7.27
N ARG A 122 9.85 20.64 -8.08
CA ARG A 122 9.62 20.99 -9.50
C ARG A 122 8.84 22.29 -9.66
N THR A 123 8.02 22.62 -8.67
CA THR A 123 7.29 23.88 -8.62
C THR A 123 8.25 25.07 -8.55
N ALA A 124 9.37 24.94 -7.84
CA ALA A 124 10.38 25.98 -7.71
C ALA A 124 11.31 26.02 -8.93
N ASP A 125 11.75 24.84 -9.40
CA ASP A 125 12.64 24.69 -10.56
C ASP A 125 12.14 25.47 -11.78
N VAL A 126 10.87 25.24 -12.18
CA VAL A 126 10.31 25.87 -13.40
C VAL A 126 10.26 27.39 -13.31
N ARG A 127 9.90 27.93 -12.13
CA ARG A 127 9.81 29.38 -11.90
C ARG A 127 11.19 30.02 -11.91
N TRP A 128 12.17 29.38 -11.29
CA TRP A 128 13.55 29.85 -11.27
C TRP A 128 14.13 29.89 -12.68
N TRP A 129 14.00 28.81 -13.45
CA TRP A 129 14.56 28.73 -14.80
C TRP A 129 13.86 29.65 -15.80
N ALA A 130 12.56 29.95 -15.61
CA ALA A 130 11.87 30.94 -16.44
C ALA A 130 12.44 32.37 -16.32
N THR A 131 13.30 32.63 -15.31
CA THR A 131 14.01 33.91 -15.16
C THR A 131 15.44 33.92 -15.74
N ASP A 132 15.92 32.78 -16.26
CA ASP A 132 17.29 32.69 -16.81
C ASP A 132 17.42 33.59 -18.06
N THR A 133 18.41 34.47 -18.02
CA THR A 133 18.62 35.50 -19.05
C THR A 133 18.85 34.90 -20.42
N SER A 134 19.47 33.72 -20.51
CA SER A 134 19.69 33.05 -21.80
C SER A 134 18.36 32.68 -22.49
N LEU A 135 17.34 32.30 -21.72
CA LEU A 135 16.02 31.95 -22.27
C LEU A 135 15.25 33.21 -22.69
N VAL A 136 15.34 34.27 -21.87
CA VAL A 136 14.76 35.58 -22.17
C VAL A 136 15.37 36.14 -23.47
N ASP A 137 16.70 36.15 -23.58
CA ASP A 137 17.42 36.69 -24.74
C ASP A 137 17.15 35.92 -26.03
N ALA A 138 16.95 34.60 -25.94
CA ALA A 138 16.58 33.78 -27.09
C ALA A 138 15.19 34.10 -27.64
N ILE A 139 14.29 34.66 -26.82
CA ILE A 139 12.95 35.08 -27.23
C ILE A 139 12.95 36.54 -27.70
N THR A 140 13.58 37.44 -26.94
CA THR A 140 13.55 38.89 -27.23
C THR A 140 14.42 39.26 -28.42
N ASN A 141 15.54 38.55 -28.62
CA ASN A 141 16.44 38.73 -29.75
C ASN A 141 16.84 37.36 -30.34
N PRO A 142 15.98 36.75 -31.17
CA PRO A 142 16.12 35.37 -31.63
C PRO A 142 17.19 35.19 -32.72
N THR A 143 18.44 35.51 -32.39
CA THR A 143 19.60 35.20 -33.24
C THR A 143 19.97 33.72 -33.11
N GLU A 144 20.62 33.16 -34.14
CA GLU A 144 21.13 31.78 -34.08
C GLU A 144 22.05 31.56 -32.86
N HIS A 145 22.83 32.58 -32.50
CA HIS A 145 23.69 32.54 -31.32
C HIS A 145 22.88 32.39 -30.02
N ASN A 146 21.90 33.26 -29.79
CA ASN A 146 21.10 33.25 -28.55
C ASN A 146 20.27 31.97 -28.41
N ILE A 147 19.68 31.50 -29.51
CA ILE A 147 18.90 30.24 -29.51
C ILE A 147 19.82 29.06 -29.17
N ASN A 148 21.02 29.01 -29.76
CA ASN A 148 21.99 27.95 -29.44
C ASN A 148 22.48 28.03 -27.99
N PHE A 149 22.72 29.23 -27.47
CA PHE A 149 23.12 29.42 -26.07
C PHE A 149 22.03 28.98 -25.09
N ALA A 150 20.77 29.37 -25.31
CA ALA A 150 19.62 28.91 -24.52
C ALA A 150 19.48 27.38 -24.57
N ARG A 151 19.64 26.78 -25.75
CA ARG A 151 19.59 25.33 -25.93
C ARG A 151 20.68 24.61 -25.11
N ASP A 152 21.91 25.08 -25.18
CA ASP A 152 23.01 24.49 -24.43
C ASP A 152 22.82 24.70 -22.92
N ARG A 153 22.26 25.85 -22.51
CA ARG A 153 21.88 26.12 -21.11
C ARG A 153 20.82 25.14 -20.60
N LEU A 154 19.74 24.93 -21.36
CA LEU A 154 18.70 23.95 -21.04
C LEU A 154 19.26 22.53 -20.97
N GLY A 155 20.21 22.19 -21.86
CA GLY A 155 20.91 20.90 -21.84
C GLY A 155 21.73 20.69 -20.56
N ILE A 156 22.48 21.72 -20.11
CA ILE A 156 23.22 21.68 -18.84
C ILE A 156 22.26 21.51 -17.67
N ILE A 157 21.17 22.28 -17.62
CA ILE A 157 20.15 22.16 -16.57
C ILE A 157 19.63 20.73 -16.53
N ASN A 158 19.17 20.18 -17.66
CA ASN A 158 18.64 18.83 -17.70
C ASN A 158 19.67 17.77 -17.26
N SER A 159 20.96 17.96 -17.57
CA SER A 159 22.02 17.02 -17.16
C SER A 159 22.21 16.89 -15.64
N PHE A 160 21.78 17.88 -14.85
CA PHE A 160 21.83 17.81 -13.39
C PHE A 160 20.62 17.12 -12.75
N TYR A 161 19.56 16.86 -13.52
CA TYR A 161 18.29 16.36 -13.01
C TYR A 161 17.87 15.12 -13.80
N SER A 162 18.06 13.94 -13.21
CA SER A 162 17.68 12.66 -13.83
C SER A 162 16.18 12.43 -13.97
N VAL A 163 15.35 13.32 -13.42
CA VAL A 163 13.89 13.18 -13.36
C VAL A 163 13.15 13.85 -14.52
N TYR A 164 13.86 14.58 -15.38
CA TYR A 164 13.26 15.28 -16.51
C TYR A 164 13.61 14.63 -17.84
N LEU A 165 12.61 14.48 -18.70
CA LEU A 165 12.83 14.08 -20.08
C LEU A 165 13.39 15.26 -20.89
N ASN A 166 12.76 16.43 -20.71
CA ASN A 166 13.02 17.60 -21.53
C ASN A 166 12.55 18.89 -20.88
N LEU A 167 13.23 19.99 -21.19
CA LEU A 167 12.75 21.35 -20.99
C LEU A 167 12.49 21.96 -22.36
N VAL A 168 11.34 22.60 -22.54
CA VAL A 168 10.86 23.14 -23.80
C VAL A 168 10.56 24.62 -23.65
N LEU A 169 11.29 25.44 -24.41
CA LEU A 169 11.12 26.88 -24.49
C LEU A 169 10.25 27.23 -25.71
N VAL A 170 9.18 27.98 -25.50
CA VAL A 170 8.34 28.52 -26.58
C VAL A 170 8.31 30.05 -26.56
N ASP A 171 8.19 30.65 -27.75
CA ASP A 171 7.96 32.09 -27.89
C ASP A 171 6.49 32.47 -27.61
N LYS A 172 6.16 33.76 -27.64
CA LYS A 172 4.79 34.29 -27.43
C LYS A 172 3.73 33.73 -28.38
N THR A 173 4.13 33.14 -29.51
CA THR A 173 3.21 32.53 -30.48
C THR A 173 2.97 31.06 -30.18
N GLY A 174 3.71 30.47 -29.23
CA GLY A 174 3.67 29.05 -28.90
C GLY A 174 4.61 28.19 -29.74
N LYS A 175 5.50 28.79 -30.54
CA LYS A 175 6.46 28.05 -31.35
C LYS A 175 7.70 27.68 -30.52
N VAL A 176 8.17 26.45 -30.66
CA VAL A 176 9.38 25.97 -29.96
C VAL A 176 10.62 26.73 -30.45
N VAL A 177 11.33 27.35 -29.50
CA VAL A 177 12.58 28.08 -29.70
C VAL A 177 13.79 27.19 -29.39
N ALA A 178 13.78 26.52 -28.23
CA ALA A 178 14.88 25.67 -27.78
C ALA A 178 14.37 24.50 -26.92
N THR A 179 15.09 23.39 -26.95
CA THR A 179 14.81 22.23 -26.09
C THR A 179 16.10 21.69 -25.47
N SER A 180 16.01 21.13 -24.27
CA SER A 180 17.18 20.55 -23.59
C SER A 180 17.70 19.26 -24.26
N ASN A 181 16.83 18.49 -24.92
CA ASN A 181 17.15 17.18 -25.47
C ASN A 181 16.73 17.04 -26.94
N LYS A 182 17.26 17.91 -27.80
CA LYS A 182 16.95 17.93 -29.25
C LYS A 182 17.29 16.64 -29.99
N ASN A 183 18.25 15.86 -29.49
CA ASN A 183 18.73 14.66 -30.18
C ASN A 183 17.77 13.49 -29.95
N ARG A 184 17.19 13.38 -28.74
CA ARG A 184 16.18 12.38 -28.43
C ARG A 184 14.81 12.75 -29.01
N PHE A 185 14.43 14.02 -28.95
CA PHE A 185 13.11 14.50 -29.38
C PHE A 185 13.19 15.50 -30.54
N PRO A 186 13.59 15.05 -31.75
CA PRO A 186 13.77 15.94 -32.90
C PRO A 186 12.46 16.55 -33.43
N GLU A 187 11.32 15.90 -33.19
CA GLU A 187 9.99 16.35 -33.65
C GLU A 187 9.55 17.69 -33.04
N LEU A 188 10.13 18.06 -31.89
CA LEU A 188 9.86 19.36 -31.25
C LEU A 188 10.54 20.52 -31.96
N LYS A 189 11.50 20.26 -32.86
CA LYS A 189 12.23 21.33 -33.56
C LYS A 189 11.26 22.15 -34.41
N ASN A 190 11.08 23.43 -34.05
CA ASN A 190 10.15 24.36 -34.69
C ASN A 190 8.67 23.93 -34.62
N ALA A 191 8.30 23.01 -33.73
CA ALA A 191 6.91 22.63 -33.54
C ALA A 191 6.08 23.84 -33.06
N ASP A 192 4.83 23.90 -33.50
CA ASP A 192 3.83 24.84 -32.99
C ASP A 192 3.04 24.16 -31.87
N LEU A 193 3.21 24.66 -30.65
CA LEU A 193 2.56 24.18 -29.44
C LEU A 193 1.48 25.15 -28.92
N SER A 194 1.11 26.18 -29.69
CA SER A 194 0.08 27.17 -29.32
C SER A 194 -1.27 26.57 -28.92
N HIS A 195 -1.57 25.39 -29.44
CA HIS A 195 -2.81 24.67 -29.18
C HIS A 195 -2.76 23.78 -27.93
N VAL A 196 -1.57 23.50 -27.40
CA VAL A 196 -1.34 22.58 -26.27
C VAL A 196 -1.73 23.25 -24.95
N GLU A 197 -2.35 22.48 -24.05
CA GLU A 197 -2.92 22.95 -22.78
C GLU A 197 -1.88 23.67 -21.91
N TRP A 198 -0.74 23.05 -21.65
CA TRP A 198 0.28 23.64 -20.77
C TRP A 198 0.80 25.00 -21.28
N VAL A 199 0.87 25.22 -22.61
CA VAL A 199 1.32 26.48 -23.20
C VAL A 199 0.29 27.59 -22.94
N LYS A 200 -0.98 27.29 -23.20
CA LYS A 200 -2.10 28.21 -22.96
C LYS A 200 -2.18 28.59 -21.48
N ASP A 201 -2.08 27.61 -20.60
CA ASP A 201 -2.20 27.81 -19.17
C ASP A 201 -0.99 28.54 -18.59
N ALA A 202 0.22 28.24 -19.08
CA ALA A 202 1.43 28.96 -18.70
C ALA A 202 1.34 30.46 -19.04
N PHE A 203 0.79 30.82 -20.21
CA PHE A 203 0.58 32.23 -20.56
C PHE A 203 -0.45 32.94 -19.69
N ASN A 204 -1.35 32.21 -19.05
CA ASN A 204 -2.37 32.77 -18.15
C ASN A 204 -1.87 32.98 -16.72
N THR A 205 -0.62 32.58 -16.38
CA THR A 205 -0.06 32.92 -15.07
C THR A 205 0.05 34.43 -14.92
N LYS A 206 -0.18 34.95 -13.70
CA LYS A 206 -0.28 36.40 -13.43
C LYS A 206 1.06 37.01 -13.04
N SER A 207 1.96 36.22 -12.49
CA SER A 207 3.31 36.64 -12.10
C SER A 207 4.32 35.50 -12.26
N GLY A 208 5.61 35.81 -12.15
CA GLY A 208 6.70 34.82 -12.15
C GLY A 208 6.76 33.96 -10.90
N THR A 209 5.91 34.22 -9.89
CA THR A 209 5.76 33.33 -8.72
C THR A 209 4.70 32.26 -8.94
N GLU A 210 3.86 32.40 -9.97
CA GLU A 210 2.85 31.42 -10.35
C GLU A 210 3.43 30.38 -11.31
N TYR A 211 2.82 29.20 -11.31
CA TYR A 211 3.11 28.09 -12.21
C TYR A 211 1.83 27.28 -12.38
N ILE A 212 1.80 26.44 -13.41
CA ILE A 212 0.77 25.44 -13.62
C ILE A 212 1.41 24.05 -13.63
N THR A 213 0.59 23.04 -13.34
CA THR A 213 0.96 21.63 -13.46
C THR A 213 -0.11 20.93 -14.27
N VAL A 214 0.29 20.31 -15.38
CA VAL A 214 -0.57 19.40 -16.12
C VAL A 214 -0.40 18.00 -15.53
N ASP A 215 -1.53 17.38 -15.18
CA ASP A 215 -1.59 16.03 -14.62
C ASP A 215 -1.14 14.98 -15.65
N ILE A 216 -1.09 13.71 -15.26
CA ILE A 216 -0.43 12.67 -16.06
C ILE A 216 -1.16 12.40 -17.39
N TYR A 217 -0.40 12.43 -18.48
CA TYR A 217 -0.85 12.05 -19.83
C TYR A 217 0.29 11.47 -20.68
N ASN A 218 -0.06 10.79 -21.78
CA ASN A 218 0.92 10.34 -22.77
C ASN A 218 1.26 11.49 -23.72
N ASP A 219 2.52 11.90 -23.76
CA ASP A 219 2.94 13.00 -24.62
C ASP A 219 3.47 12.53 -25.97
N LYS A 220 2.82 12.97 -27.05
CA LYS A 220 3.15 12.57 -28.43
C LYS A 220 4.55 12.98 -28.87
N TYR A 221 5.13 14.02 -28.27
CA TYR A 221 6.46 14.53 -28.63
C TYR A 221 7.59 13.86 -27.84
N HIS A 222 7.25 13.07 -26.82
CA HIS A 222 8.18 12.37 -25.94
C HIS A 222 7.93 10.86 -26.00
N GLU A 223 7.89 10.30 -27.23
CA GLU A 223 7.79 8.85 -27.46
C GLU A 223 6.51 8.21 -26.89
N ASN A 224 5.44 8.99 -26.69
CA ASN A 224 4.20 8.60 -25.98
C ASN A 224 4.44 8.15 -24.53
N GLN A 225 5.52 8.60 -23.88
CA GLN A 225 5.78 8.34 -22.47
C GLN A 225 4.77 9.08 -21.58
N LEU A 226 4.49 8.51 -20.42
CA LEU A 226 3.72 9.21 -19.40
C LEU A 226 4.55 10.34 -18.80
N VAL A 227 4.01 11.55 -18.83
CA VAL A 227 4.64 12.76 -18.30
C VAL A 227 3.70 13.56 -17.41
N SER A 228 4.29 14.38 -16.55
CA SER A 228 3.65 15.57 -16.00
C SER A 228 4.41 16.80 -16.48
N VAL A 229 3.70 17.91 -16.73
CA VAL A 229 4.34 19.14 -17.20
C VAL A 229 4.18 20.24 -16.18
N TYR A 230 5.30 20.75 -15.68
CA TYR A 230 5.34 21.99 -14.93
C TYR A 230 5.62 23.13 -15.90
N ALA A 231 4.82 24.19 -15.86
CA ALA A 231 5.02 25.30 -16.77
C ALA A 231 4.75 26.67 -16.15
N THR A 232 5.40 27.68 -16.70
CA THR A 232 5.09 29.08 -16.39
C THR A 232 5.50 30.01 -17.53
N ALA A 233 4.91 31.20 -17.56
CA ALA A 233 5.29 32.25 -18.49
C ALA A 233 6.72 32.74 -18.23
N ILE A 234 7.47 32.93 -19.31
CA ILE A 234 8.69 33.72 -19.32
C ILE A 234 8.30 35.17 -19.53
N ARG A 235 8.87 36.04 -18.69
CA ARG A 235 8.54 37.45 -18.64
C ARG A 235 9.73 38.30 -19.04
N GLU A 236 9.43 39.46 -19.60
CA GLU A 236 10.42 40.41 -20.06
C GLU A 236 11.46 40.71 -18.97
N ASN A 237 12.74 40.65 -19.34
CA ASN A 237 13.88 40.89 -18.44
C ASN A 237 13.90 39.98 -17.19
N GLY A 238 13.23 38.82 -17.21
CA GLY A 238 13.11 37.92 -16.07
C GLY A 238 12.31 38.50 -14.89
N LYS A 239 11.58 39.60 -15.09
CA LYS A 239 10.83 40.27 -14.01
C LYS A 239 9.58 39.48 -13.63
N SER A 240 9.32 39.34 -12.33
CA SER A 240 8.13 38.64 -11.84
C SER A 240 6.81 39.24 -12.36
N ASN A 241 6.74 40.56 -12.57
CA ASN A 241 5.54 41.24 -13.09
C ASN A 241 5.77 41.83 -14.49
N GLY A 242 6.75 41.30 -15.24
CA GLY A 242 6.99 41.72 -16.62
C GLY A 242 5.92 41.20 -17.58
N GLU A 243 5.87 41.80 -18.77
CA GLU A 243 5.06 41.33 -19.89
C GLU A 243 5.43 39.89 -20.25
N VAL A 244 4.44 39.09 -20.61
CA VAL A 244 4.64 37.70 -21.04
C VAL A 244 5.23 37.69 -22.45
N ILE A 245 6.40 37.05 -22.60
CA ILE A 245 7.13 37.00 -23.89
C ILE A 245 7.25 35.57 -24.44
N GLY A 246 7.05 34.55 -23.61
CA GLY A 246 7.16 33.15 -23.95
C GLY A 246 6.75 32.26 -22.78
N ALA A 247 7.00 30.96 -22.87
CA ALA A 247 6.75 30.03 -21.77
C ALA A 247 7.82 28.94 -21.71
N LEU A 248 8.02 28.42 -20.50
CA LEU A 248 8.88 27.27 -20.24
C LEU A 248 8.01 26.11 -19.75
N GLY A 249 8.13 24.96 -20.42
CA GLY A 249 7.58 23.69 -19.98
C GLY A 249 8.68 22.73 -19.56
N VAL A 250 8.53 22.11 -18.40
CA VAL A 250 9.45 21.14 -17.82
C VAL A 250 8.73 19.79 -17.74
N PHE A 251 9.20 18.83 -18.53
CA PHE A 251 8.57 17.53 -18.70
C PHE A 251 9.17 16.53 -17.71
N PHE A 252 8.42 16.26 -16.65
CA PHE A 252 8.76 15.28 -15.62
C PHE A 252 8.51 13.86 -16.14
N ASP A 253 9.52 13.00 -16.00
CA ASP A 253 9.52 11.61 -16.44
C ASP A 253 8.67 10.73 -15.53
N TRP A 254 7.35 10.87 -15.62
CA TRP A 254 6.43 10.17 -14.74
C TRP A 254 6.54 8.65 -14.87
N GLU A 255 6.69 8.13 -16.09
CA GLU A 255 6.77 6.69 -16.35
C GLU A 255 7.90 6.02 -15.56
N HIS A 256 9.12 6.56 -15.60
CA HIS A 256 10.24 5.97 -14.87
C HIS A 256 10.19 6.27 -13.37
N GLN A 257 9.84 7.49 -12.98
CA GLN A 257 9.83 7.87 -11.56
C GLN A 257 8.75 7.11 -10.78
N SER A 258 7.56 6.97 -11.36
CA SER A 258 6.46 6.26 -10.70
C SER A 258 6.70 4.76 -10.56
N LYS A 259 7.43 4.16 -11.52
CA LYS A 259 7.82 2.75 -11.47
C LYS A 259 8.56 2.41 -10.19
N ILE A 260 9.53 3.23 -9.78
CA ILE A 260 10.30 3.03 -8.55
C ILE A 260 9.35 3.02 -7.34
N ILE A 261 8.36 3.92 -7.31
CA ILE A 261 7.39 4.02 -6.22
C ILE A 261 6.47 2.79 -6.13
N VAL A 262 6.03 2.23 -7.27
CA VAL A 262 5.08 1.11 -7.25
C VAL A 262 5.73 -0.27 -7.32
N GLU A 263 7.00 -0.38 -7.71
CA GLU A 263 7.73 -1.66 -7.83
C GLU A 263 8.84 -1.84 -6.78
N ASP A 264 9.57 -0.78 -6.40
CA ASP A 264 10.79 -0.90 -5.58
C ASP A 264 10.60 -0.44 -4.11
N GLU A 265 9.84 0.63 -3.87
CA GLU A 265 9.58 1.17 -2.52
C GLU A 265 8.65 0.31 -1.63
N PRO A 266 7.63 -0.42 -2.15
CA PRO A 266 6.74 -1.21 -1.30
C PRO A 266 7.50 -2.33 -0.58
N SER A 267 7.38 -2.36 0.75
CA SER A 267 8.01 -3.37 1.60
C SER A 267 7.19 -4.67 1.62
N LEU A 268 7.13 -5.35 0.47
CA LEU A 268 6.43 -6.62 0.26
C LEU A 268 7.42 -7.76 0.02
N ASN A 269 7.15 -8.92 0.62
CA ASN A 269 7.90 -10.14 0.33
C ASN A 269 7.43 -10.81 -0.98
N ARG A 270 8.14 -11.85 -1.43
CA ARG A 270 7.85 -12.52 -2.72
C ARG A 270 6.43 -13.08 -2.82
N ASP A 271 5.94 -13.72 -1.76
CA ASP A 271 4.59 -14.31 -1.76
C ASP A 271 3.52 -13.22 -1.79
N GLU A 272 3.76 -12.11 -1.10
CA GLU A 272 2.87 -10.96 -1.13
C GLU A 272 2.81 -10.32 -2.51
N TRP A 273 3.95 -10.15 -3.20
CA TRP A 273 3.99 -9.61 -4.56
C TRP A 273 3.12 -10.40 -5.54
N HIS A 274 3.06 -11.73 -5.42
CA HIS A 274 2.24 -12.56 -6.28
C HIS A 274 0.74 -12.31 -6.16
N LYS A 275 0.29 -11.75 -5.03
CA LYS A 275 -1.12 -11.50 -4.74
C LYS A 275 -1.45 -10.01 -4.58
N THR A 276 -0.51 -9.11 -4.84
CA THR A 276 -0.65 -7.68 -4.56
C THR A 276 -0.40 -6.83 -5.80
N GLU A 277 -1.29 -5.88 -6.04
CA GLU A 277 -1.11 -4.79 -7.01
C GLU A 277 -0.99 -3.46 -6.25
N VAL A 278 0.06 -2.70 -6.58
CA VAL A 278 0.33 -1.37 -6.02
C VAL A 278 0.06 -0.34 -7.10
N MET A 279 -0.72 0.68 -6.79
CA MET A 279 -1.15 1.71 -7.73
C MET A 279 -1.01 3.11 -7.16
N LEU A 280 -0.81 4.07 -8.07
CA LEU A 280 -1.05 5.49 -7.80
C LEU A 280 -2.23 5.94 -8.66
N LEU A 281 -3.13 6.72 -8.07
CA LEU A 281 -4.28 7.30 -8.74
C LEU A 281 -4.21 8.82 -8.71
N ASP A 282 -4.67 9.48 -9.78
CA ASP A 282 -4.86 10.92 -9.77
C ASP A 282 -6.14 11.36 -9.01
N ASN A 283 -6.44 12.66 -8.99
CA ASN A 283 -7.63 13.19 -8.32
C ASN A 283 -8.96 12.84 -9.03
N LYS A 284 -8.89 12.27 -10.25
CA LYS A 284 -10.02 11.72 -11.00
C LYS A 284 -10.07 10.19 -10.88
N TYR A 285 -9.28 9.62 -9.96
CA TYR A 285 -9.14 8.19 -9.71
C TYR A 285 -8.63 7.40 -10.91
N ARG A 286 -7.96 8.03 -11.88
CA ARG A 286 -7.31 7.32 -12.98
C ARG A 286 -6.00 6.69 -12.49
N ILE A 287 -5.71 5.47 -12.92
CA ILE A 287 -4.46 4.77 -12.58
C ILE A 287 -3.30 5.45 -13.30
N ILE A 288 -2.53 6.25 -12.59
CA ILE A 288 -1.36 6.94 -13.12
C ILE A 288 -0.08 6.11 -12.98
N ALA A 289 -0.05 5.13 -12.09
CA ALA A 289 1.00 4.11 -12.02
C ALA A 289 0.44 2.79 -11.50
N SER A 290 0.98 1.66 -11.96
CA SER A 290 0.63 0.32 -11.46
C SER A 290 1.83 -0.61 -11.54
N SER A 291 2.05 -1.40 -10.49
CA SER A 291 3.07 -2.47 -10.47
C SER A 291 2.82 -3.57 -11.52
N THR A 292 1.60 -3.68 -12.04
CA THR A 292 1.24 -4.63 -13.11
C THR A 292 1.26 -3.99 -14.50
N LYS A 293 1.37 -2.65 -14.57
CA LYS A 293 1.30 -1.82 -15.80
C LYS A 293 -0.01 -1.94 -16.57
N LYS A 294 -1.06 -2.49 -15.95
CA LYS A 294 -2.38 -2.62 -16.57
C LYS A 294 -3.23 -1.40 -16.30
N ASN A 295 -4.17 -1.13 -17.22
CA ASN A 295 -5.22 -0.13 -17.06
C ASN A 295 -4.73 1.30 -16.79
N LEU A 296 -3.50 1.63 -17.19
CA LEU A 296 -2.96 2.99 -17.05
C LEU A 296 -3.91 4.01 -17.72
N LEU A 297 -4.10 5.12 -17.04
CA LEU A 297 -5.03 6.21 -17.34
C LEU A 297 -6.52 5.84 -17.35
N GLN A 298 -6.89 4.62 -16.96
CA GLN A 298 -8.29 4.21 -16.76
C GLN A 298 -8.73 4.46 -15.31
N GLU A 299 -10.01 4.70 -15.11
CA GLU A 299 -10.60 4.94 -13.79
C GLU A 299 -10.59 3.68 -12.92
N PHE A 300 -10.14 3.83 -11.68
CA PHE A 300 -10.25 2.84 -10.62
C PHE A 300 -11.40 3.22 -9.67
N LYS A 301 -12.32 2.29 -9.44
CA LYS A 301 -13.47 2.51 -8.53
C LYS A 301 -13.03 2.42 -7.07
N LEU A 302 -12.59 3.55 -6.51
CA LEU A 302 -12.17 3.63 -5.11
C LEU A 302 -13.36 3.96 -4.19
N ASN A 303 -13.75 3.01 -3.33
CA ASN A 303 -14.86 3.17 -2.39
C ASN A 303 -14.36 3.69 -1.03
N HIS A 304 -14.05 4.99 -0.95
CA HIS A 304 -13.53 5.60 0.29
C HIS A 304 -14.57 6.39 1.10
N GLY A 305 -15.75 6.65 0.53
CA GLY A 305 -16.91 7.29 1.17
C GLY A 305 -16.76 8.79 1.49
N ASN A 306 -15.57 9.20 1.94
CA ASN A 306 -15.04 10.56 2.16
C ASN A 306 -13.71 10.48 2.96
N ASN A 307 -13.28 9.29 3.38
CA ASN A 307 -12.05 9.10 4.12
C ASN A 307 -10.84 9.31 3.21
N THR A 308 -9.80 9.94 3.75
CA THR A 308 -8.53 10.15 3.03
C THR A 308 -7.53 9.03 3.27
N PHE A 309 -7.85 8.07 4.14
CA PHE A 309 -6.97 6.98 4.53
C PHE A 309 -7.81 5.84 5.09
N GLY A 310 -7.44 4.61 4.76
CA GLY A 310 -8.06 3.43 5.35
C GLY A 310 -8.00 2.23 4.42
N HIS A 311 -8.87 1.27 4.69
CA HIS A 311 -9.00 0.07 3.90
C HIS A 311 -10.45 -0.43 3.91
N TYR A 312 -10.78 -1.28 2.95
CA TYR A 312 -12.00 -2.06 2.92
C TYR A 312 -11.75 -3.40 2.22
N VAL A 313 -12.67 -4.34 2.40
CA VAL A 313 -12.65 -5.62 1.68
C VAL A 313 -13.68 -5.58 0.57
N ASP A 314 -13.28 -5.94 -0.65
CA ASP A 314 -14.15 -6.10 -1.81
C ASP A 314 -13.75 -7.33 -2.62
N ASN A 315 -14.71 -8.21 -2.94
CA ASN A 315 -14.49 -9.40 -3.78
C ASN A 315 -13.26 -10.26 -3.40
N ASN A 316 -13.09 -10.57 -2.11
CA ASN A 316 -11.95 -11.32 -1.57
C ASN A 316 -10.59 -10.61 -1.77
N LYS A 317 -10.60 -9.27 -1.85
CA LYS A 317 -9.41 -8.43 -1.86
C LYS A 317 -9.47 -7.38 -0.79
N ILE A 318 -8.34 -7.11 -0.16
CA ILE A 318 -8.12 -5.95 0.69
C ILE A 318 -7.75 -4.80 -0.23
N ILE A 319 -8.51 -3.71 -0.17
CA ILE A 319 -8.18 -2.45 -0.84
C ILE A 319 -7.77 -1.46 0.26
N ALA A 320 -6.47 -1.22 0.38
CA ALA A 320 -5.91 -0.20 1.24
C ALA A 320 -5.63 1.06 0.42
N TYR A 321 -5.80 2.24 1.02
CA TYR A 321 -5.60 3.50 0.33
C TYR A 321 -5.15 4.63 1.25
N ALA A 322 -4.46 5.60 0.67
CA ALA A 322 -4.12 6.85 1.32
C ALA A 322 -4.07 7.98 0.29
N LYS A 323 -4.68 9.11 0.61
CA LYS A 323 -4.61 10.37 -0.15
C LYS A 323 -3.33 11.12 0.21
N THR A 324 -2.77 11.85 -0.75
CA THR A 324 -1.76 12.87 -0.50
C THR A 324 -2.21 13.83 0.60
N LEU A 325 -1.36 14.01 1.59
CA LEU A 325 -1.31 15.20 2.44
C LEU A 325 -0.37 16.20 1.76
N GLY A 326 -0.64 17.50 1.90
CA GLY A 326 0.27 18.55 1.43
C GLY A 326 1.64 18.45 2.10
N TYR A 327 2.64 19.03 1.45
CA TYR A 327 4.02 19.11 1.92
C TYR A 327 4.52 20.56 1.83
N GLN A 328 4.86 21.15 2.99
CA GLN A 328 5.20 22.58 3.10
C GLN A 328 4.08 23.47 2.53
N GLU A 329 4.36 24.29 1.53
CA GLU A 329 3.41 25.18 0.85
C GLU A 329 2.74 24.52 -0.37
N TYR A 330 2.99 23.24 -0.62
CA TYR A 330 2.43 22.50 -1.74
C TYR A 330 1.37 21.51 -1.28
N ASP A 331 0.12 21.82 -1.57
CA ASP A 331 -1.03 20.99 -1.19
C ASP A 331 -1.08 19.62 -1.90
N GLY A 332 -0.20 19.40 -2.89
CA GLY A 332 -0.20 18.22 -3.73
C GLY A 332 -1.26 18.26 -4.83
N LEU A 333 -1.34 17.20 -5.63
CA LEU A 333 -2.31 17.07 -6.73
C LEU A 333 -3.59 16.33 -6.34
N GLY A 334 -3.76 15.99 -5.05
CA GLY A 334 -4.91 15.25 -4.55
C GLY A 334 -4.90 13.77 -4.95
N TRP A 335 -3.72 13.22 -5.21
CA TRP A 335 -3.51 11.84 -5.64
C TRP A 335 -3.71 10.84 -4.50
N TYR A 336 -3.80 9.57 -4.86
CA TYR A 336 -3.94 8.45 -3.93
C TYR A 336 -2.90 7.39 -4.22
N ALA A 337 -2.38 6.73 -3.18
CA ALA A 337 -1.81 5.40 -3.32
C ALA A 337 -2.87 4.38 -2.94
N VAL A 338 -2.92 3.27 -3.69
CA VAL A 338 -3.85 2.17 -3.48
C VAL A 338 -3.09 0.86 -3.56
N ILE A 339 -3.33 -0.02 -2.61
CA ILE A 339 -2.81 -1.40 -2.62
C ILE A 339 -3.99 -2.35 -2.62
N ALA A 340 -4.08 -3.19 -3.65
CA ALA A 340 -5.08 -4.23 -3.80
C ALA A 340 -4.43 -5.60 -3.60
N GLN A 341 -4.77 -6.30 -2.52
CA GLN A 341 -4.18 -7.58 -2.18
C GLN A 341 -5.25 -8.68 -2.07
N ASN A 342 -5.06 -9.81 -2.74
CA ASN A 342 -5.97 -10.95 -2.61
C ASN A 342 -5.81 -11.61 -1.22
N ILE A 343 -6.93 -11.99 -0.61
CA ILE A 343 -6.99 -12.71 0.68
C ILE A 343 -6.79 -14.21 0.45
#